data_AF-A0A9X8GQV6-F1
#
_entry.id   AF-A0A9X8GQV6-F1
#
_cell.length_a   1.000
_cell.length_b   1.000
_cell.length_c   1.000
_cell.angle_alpha   90.00
_cell.angle_beta   90.00
_cell.angle_gamma   90.00
#
_symmetry.space_group_name_H-M   'P 1'
#
loop_
_entity.id
_entity.type
_entity.pdbx_description
1 polymer ?
#
loop_
_entity_poly.entity_id
_entity_poly.type
_entity_poly.pdbx_seq_one_letter_code
_entity_poly.pdbx_strand_id
1 'polypeptide(L)'
;MKNYNRMPENFLWGGATAANQYEGGWDEDGRGPSIADILTGGSVDKERRLTPPAPLPEEFYPNHQATDFYHHWKEDIALFAEMGFKVYRFSISWSRVFPNGDEETPNEEGLKFYDNVIDELRKYNIEPLITISHYENPLHLSLEYGGWKNRKMIDFYLRFAKVLFERYKGKVKYWLTFNEINMLTQDFGAVFCAGMLDPKDVCEQSRYQAMHHQLVASALAVSMAHEIDPEFMLGCMLAYHNGYPYTCHPDDILYAQQFGQIHNSIAGDVHVRGYYPGFAARYFEEHGIQLEVLQEDKEILKKGTVDFFTISYYSSSCVSVTKDGEKTAGNGSDNLKNPYLKASDWGWQIDATGLRYVLNQIYDRYQIPIMIVENGLGAVDQLTEDGKIHDDYRIEYMRRHIEQMKEAIHDGVDLIGYTCWGCTDLVSASTGEFKKRYGLIYVNKNDDGTGDFSRIRKDSFYWYKKVIESCGEEL
;
A
#
# COMPACT_ATOMS: atom_id res chain seq x y z
N MET A 1 34.52 -13.24 0.13
CA MET A 1 33.18 -13.68 0.55
C MET A 1 32.35 -12.43 0.73
N LYS A 2 31.12 -12.37 0.19
CA LYS A 2 30.23 -11.22 0.45
C LYS A 2 29.94 -11.17 1.96
N ASN A 3 29.99 -9.99 2.58
CA ASN A 3 29.61 -9.82 3.97
C ASN A 3 28.08 -9.73 4.04
N TYR A 4 27.41 -10.86 4.28
CA TYR A 4 25.94 -10.93 4.37
C TYR A 4 25.38 -10.35 5.67
N ASN A 5 26.24 -9.81 6.54
CA ASN A 5 25.79 -9.08 7.72
C ASN A 5 25.33 -7.65 7.40
N ARG A 6 25.55 -7.12 6.18
CA ARG A 6 25.08 -5.78 5.76
C ARG A 6 24.14 -5.90 4.56
N MET A 7 23.20 -4.95 4.46
CA MET A 7 22.41 -4.76 3.25
C MET A 7 23.29 -4.20 2.11
N PRO A 8 22.82 -4.23 0.85
CA PRO A 8 23.49 -3.54 -0.26
C PRO A 8 23.77 -2.06 0.08
N GLU A 9 24.92 -1.52 -0.35
CA GLU A 9 25.33 -0.16 0.02
C GLU A 9 24.31 0.92 -0.39
N ASN A 10 23.62 0.71 -1.51
CA ASN A 10 22.59 1.60 -2.04
C ASN A 10 21.16 1.18 -1.65
N PHE A 11 21.00 0.36 -0.60
CA PHE A 11 19.70 -0.10 -0.16
C PHE A 11 18.82 1.07 0.32
N LEU A 12 17.61 1.15 -0.23
CA LEU A 12 16.67 2.24 0.03
C LEU A 12 15.89 1.98 1.31
N TRP A 13 16.48 2.37 2.44
CA TRP A 13 15.82 2.39 3.73
C TRP A 13 14.86 3.58 3.85
N GLY A 14 13.66 3.35 4.35
CA GLY A 14 12.68 4.42 4.48
C GLY A 14 11.46 4.08 5.32
N GLY A 15 10.41 4.87 5.10
CA GLY A 15 9.10 4.73 5.69
C GLY A 15 8.01 5.07 4.68
N ALA A 16 6.79 4.61 4.93
CA ALA A 16 5.66 4.76 4.04
C ALA A 16 4.41 5.25 4.76
N THR A 17 3.63 6.10 4.08
CA THR A 17 2.29 6.54 4.50
C THR A 17 1.34 6.62 3.29
N ALA A 18 0.04 6.83 3.54
CA ALA A 18 -0.96 7.15 2.53
C ALA A 18 -1.62 8.50 2.85
N ALA A 19 -1.91 9.30 1.83
CA ALA A 19 -2.43 10.66 1.97
C ALA A 19 -3.72 10.70 2.79
N ASN A 20 -4.71 9.87 2.44
CA ASN A 20 -5.96 9.78 3.17
C ASN A 20 -5.82 9.38 4.65
N GLN A 21 -4.74 8.69 5.04
CA GLN A 21 -4.49 8.26 6.42
C GLN A 21 -3.65 9.25 7.22
N TYR A 22 -2.96 10.18 6.56
CA TYR A 22 -1.88 10.98 7.15
C TYR A 22 -2.05 12.50 6.97
N GLU A 23 -2.52 12.96 5.81
CA GLU A 23 -2.55 14.38 5.46
C GLU A 23 -3.50 15.23 6.31
N GLY A 24 -4.79 14.86 6.39
CA GLY A 24 -5.80 15.79 6.91
C GLY A 24 -6.15 16.86 5.87
N GLY A 25 -6.53 18.08 6.29
CA GLY A 25 -6.84 19.20 5.40
C GLY A 25 -7.79 18.83 4.25
N TRP A 26 -8.85 18.10 4.56
CA TRP A 26 -9.64 17.35 3.57
C TRP A 26 -10.46 18.25 2.62
N ASP A 27 -10.83 19.45 3.06
CA ASP A 27 -11.60 20.45 2.31
C ASP A 27 -10.80 21.76 2.10
N GLU A 28 -9.48 21.71 2.30
CA GLU A 28 -8.60 22.87 2.17
C GLU A 28 -8.00 22.98 0.76
N ASP A 29 -7.69 24.23 0.37
CA ASP A 29 -7.00 24.58 -0.88
C ASP A 29 -7.61 23.94 -2.14
N GLY A 30 -8.93 23.81 -2.16
CA GLY A 30 -9.69 23.30 -3.30
C GLY A 30 -9.70 21.79 -3.45
N ARG A 31 -9.23 21.02 -2.45
CA ARG A 31 -9.38 19.55 -2.44
C ARG A 31 -10.86 19.15 -2.49
N GLY A 32 -11.20 18.26 -3.40
CA GLY A 32 -12.52 17.63 -3.47
C GLY A 32 -12.65 16.43 -2.52
N PRO A 33 -13.87 16.02 -2.16
CA PRO A 33 -14.08 14.81 -1.37
C PRO A 33 -13.62 13.57 -2.14
N SER A 34 -12.96 12.66 -1.44
CA SER A 34 -12.62 11.32 -1.90
C SER A 34 -13.56 10.28 -1.28
N ILE A 35 -13.47 9.02 -1.73
CA ILE A 35 -14.19 7.91 -1.10
C ILE A 35 -13.84 7.72 0.38
N ALA A 36 -12.63 8.11 0.82
CA ALA A 36 -12.22 8.01 2.22
C ALA A 36 -12.93 9.05 3.10
N ASP A 37 -13.37 10.17 2.53
CA ASP A 37 -14.00 11.27 3.27
C ASP A 37 -15.44 10.97 3.65
N ILE A 38 -16.06 9.95 3.05
CA ILE A 38 -17.40 9.45 3.41
C ILE A 38 -17.36 8.18 4.26
N LEU A 39 -16.19 7.81 4.78
CA LEU A 39 -16.00 6.60 5.57
C LEU A 39 -15.85 6.90 7.06
N THR A 40 -16.87 6.57 7.84
CA THR A 40 -16.90 6.88 9.28
C THR A 40 -15.77 6.18 10.04
N GLY A 41 -15.48 6.65 11.24
CA GLY A 41 -14.68 5.90 12.22
C GLY A 41 -15.38 4.62 12.68
N GLY A 42 -14.58 3.60 12.97
CA GLY A 42 -15.01 2.31 13.50
C GLY A 42 -14.20 1.92 14.74
N SER A 43 -14.20 0.64 15.07
CA SER A 43 -13.38 0.00 16.11
C SER A 43 -13.29 -1.50 15.84
N VAL A 44 -12.60 -2.25 16.70
CA VAL A 44 -12.60 -3.73 16.62
C VAL A 44 -14.02 -4.35 16.69
N ASP A 45 -14.96 -3.66 17.36
CA ASP A 45 -16.34 -4.14 17.56
C ASP A 45 -17.38 -3.42 16.67
N LYS A 46 -16.96 -2.41 15.89
CA LYS A 46 -17.86 -1.60 15.05
C LYS A 46 -17.22 -1.33 13.70
N GLU A 47 -17.81 -1.87 12.64
CA GLU A 47 -17.36 -1.62 11.27
C GLU A 47 -17.50 -0.14 10.87
N ARG A 48 -16.59 0.31 10.00
CA ARG A 48 -16.68 1.61 9.36
C ARG A 48 -17.84 1.61 8.36
N ARG A 49 -18.54 2.75 8.22
CA ARG A 49 -19.72 2.87 7.36
C ARG A 49 -19.49 3.89 6.26
N LEU A 50 -19.91 3.58 5.05
CA LEU A 50 -19.97 4.54 3.94
C LEU A 50 -21.19 5.44 4.07
N THR A 51 -21.04 6.71 3.72
CA THR A 51 -22.09 7.74 3.76
C THR A 51 -22.22 8.48 2.43
N PRO A 52 -22.46 7.81 1.30
CA PRO A 52 -22.71 8.51 0.04
C PRO A 52 -24.04 9.31 0.12
N PRO A 53 -24.18 10.43 -0.60
CA PRO A 53 -23.23 10.98 -1.59
C PRO A 53 -22.21 11.98 -1.02
N ALA A 54 -22.25 12.27 0.29
CA ALA A 54 -21.38 13.28 0.90
C ALA A 54 -21.23 13.02 2.41
N PRO A 55 -20.16 13.51 3.05
CA PRO A 55 -19.99 13.38 4.50
C PRO A 55 -21.18 13.99 5.25
N LEU A 56 -21.60 13.34 6.34
CA LEU A 56 -22.71 13.74 7.19
C LEU A 56 -22.18 14.56 8.38
N PRO A 57 -22.71 15.76 8.66
CA PRO A 57 -22.19 16.63 9.73
C PRO A 57 -22.17 16.01 11.13
N GLU A 58 -23.05 15.04 11.40
CA GLU A 58 -23.18 14.35 12.69
C GLU A 58 -22.23 13.16 12.86
N GLU A 59 -21.56 12.73 11.80
CA GLU A 59 -20.65 11.58 11.81
C GLU A 59 -19.19 11.98 11.99
N PHE A 60 -18.40 11.09 12.57
CA PHE A 60 -16.95 11.27 12.71
C PHE A 60 -16.20 10.59 11.58
N TYR A 61 -15.37 11.35 10.87
CA TYR A 61 -14.53 10.89 9.77
C TYR A 61 -13.04 11.07 10.13
N PRO A 62 -12.35 10.00 10.57
CA PRO A 62 -10.96 10.09 11.01
C PRO A 62 -10.02 10.65 9.95
N ASN A 63 -10.29 10.38 8.68
CA ASN A 63 -9.50 10.82 7.53
C ASN A 63 -9.51 12.34 7.31
N HIS A 64 -10.51 13.07 7.84
CA HIS A 64 -10.64 14.52 7.62
C HIS A 64 -9.51 15.33 8.25
N GLN A 65 -9.10 14.95 9.47
CA GLN A 65 -7.95 15.53 10.16
C GLN A 65 -6.72 14.64 10.07
N ALA A 66 -6.92 13.31 10.02
CA ALA A 66 -5.85 12.34 10.11
C ALA A 66 -4.88 12.67 11.26
N THR A 67 -3.57 12.64 10.99
CA THR A 67 -2.54 13.16 11.91
C THR A 67 -1.93 14.48 11.43
N ASP A 68 -2.66 15.20 10.58
CA ASP A 68 -2.41 16.59 10.17
C ASP A 68 -1.05 16.84 9.49
N PHE A 69 -0.56 15.89 8.69
CA PHE A 69 0.67 16.09 7.91
C PHE A 69 0.56 17.28 6.94
N TYR A 70 -0.65 17.63 6.48
CA TYR A 70 -0.89 18.76 5.59
C TYR A 70 -0.31 20.07 6.14
N HIS A 71 -0.35 20.25 7.46
CA HIS A 71 0.20 21.42 8.14
C HIS A 71 1.57 21.17 8.79
N HIS A 72 1.93 19.89 9.00
CA HIS A 72 3.11 19.49 9.77
C HIS A 72 4.21 18.82 8.93
N TRP A 73 4.11 18.80 7.60
CA TRP A 73 5.06 18.11 6.73
C TRP A 73 6.53 18.51 6.92
N LYS A 74 6.82 19.79 7.25
CA LYS A 74 8.19 20.26 7.48
C LYS A 74 8.84 19.58 8.68
N GLU A 75 8.11 19.49 9.79
CA GLU A 75 8.65 18.86 11.00
C GLU A 75 8.74 17.35 10.85
N ASP A 76 7.77 16.73 10.20
CA ASP A 76 7.75 15.28 9.97
C ASP A 76 8.90 14.87 9.04
N ILE A 77 9.16 15.61 7.95
CA ILE A 77 10.30 15.35 7.07
C ILE A 77 11.64 15.57 7.77
N ALA A 78 11.75 16.57 8.67
CA ALA A 78 12.95 16.75 9.48
C ALA A 78 13.20 15.54 10.40
N LEU A 79 12.14 14.93 10.95
CA LEU A 79 12.24 13.69 11.73
C LEU A 79 12.65 12.48 10.86
N PHE A 80 12.16 12.40 9.62
CA PHE A 80 12.61 11.36 8.67
C PHE A 80 14.10 11.49 8.35
N ALA A 81 14.57 12.73 8.15
CA ALA A 81 15.98 13.02 7.94
C ALA A 81 16.83 12.67 9.17
N GLU A 82 16.32 12.94 10.38
CA GLU A 82 16.98 12.56 11.63
C GLU A 82 17.13 11.04 11.79
N MET A 83 16.14 10.24 11.37
CA MET A 83 16.27 8.78 11.29
C MET A 83 17.26 8.33 10.21
N GLY A 84 17.61 9.19 9.26
CA GLY A 84 18.56 8.89 8.19
C GLY A 84 17.92 8.26 6.95
N PHE A 85 16.60 8.42 6.76
CA PHE A 85 15.87 7.88 5.61
C PHE A 85 16.59 8.15 4.29
N LYS A 86 16.58 7.15 3.40
CA LYS A 86 17.06 7.23 2.01
C LYS A 86 15.93 7.40 1.03
N VAL A 87 14.77 6.85 1.36
CA VAL A 87 13.53 6.98 0.58
C VAL A 87 12.37 7.27 1.52
N TYR A 88 11.37 8.01 1.03
CA TYR A 88 10.09 8.14 1.71
C TYR A 88 8.97 7.89 0.71
N ARG A 89 8.09 6.95 1.06
CA ARG A 89 6.94 6.59 0.24
C ARG A 89 5.68 7.31 0.73
N PHE A 90 5.00 7.98 -0.19
CA PHE A 90 3.69 8.58 0.07
C PHE A 90 2.79 8.48 -1.16
N SER A 91 1.48 8.66 -1.00
CA SER A 91 0.56 8.82 -2.13
C SER A 91 0.28 10.28 -2.40
N ILE A 92 -0.01 10.61 -3.65
CA ILE A 92 -0.60 11.91 -4.01
C ILE A 92 -2.11 11.72 -4.06
N SER A 93 -2.82 12.47 -3.22
CA SER A 93 -4.28 12.50 -3.19
C SER A 93 -4.83 13.02 -4.52
N TRP A 94 -5.49 12.13 -5.27
CA TRP A 94 -6.07 12.47 -6.58
C TRP A 94 -7.05 13.63 -6.45
N SER A 95 -7.89 13.64 -5.42
CA SER A 95 -8.87 14.72 -5.21
C SER A 95 -8.25 16.06 -4.77
N ARG A 96 -6.96 16.13 -4.44
CA ARG A 96 -6.25 17.42 -4.32
C ARG A 96 -5.89 18.00 -5.67
N VAL A 97 -5.53 17.15 -6.63
CA VAL A 97 -5.05 17.57 -7.95
C VAL A 97 -6.19 17.72 -8.95
N PHE A 98 -7.16 16.80 -8.93
CA PHE A 98 -8.39 16.86 -9.72
C PHE A 98 -9.58 16.63 -8.76
N PRO A 99 -10.19 17.69 -8.22
CA PRO A 99 -11.19 17.60 -7.16
C PRO A 99 -12.37 16.67 -7.44
N ASN A 100 -12.89 16.70 -8.66
CA ASN A 100 -13.92 15.78 -9.14
C ASN A 100 -13.31 14.63 -9.95
N GLY A 101 -12.08 14.78 -10.44
CA GLY A 101 -11.33 13.74 -11.14
C GLY A 101 -11.47 13.78 -12.66
N ASP A 102 -12.50 14.47 -13.17
CA ASP A 102 -12.79 14.60 -14.58
C ASP A 102 -12.53 16.01 -15.15
N GLU A 103 -12.01 16.94 -14.34
CA GLU A 103 -11.60 18.26 -14.82
C GLU A 103 -10.45 18.16 -15.83
N GLU A 104 -10.40 19.11 -16.78
CA GLU A 104 -9.34 19.17 -17.79
C GLU A 104 -8.06 19.83 -17.27
N THR A 105 -8.15 20.64 -16.21
CA THR A 105 -7.02 21.37 -15.62
C THR A 105 -6.87 21.03 -14.15
N PRO A 106 -5.64 20.78 -13.66
CA PRO A 106 -5.42 20.45 -12.25
C PRO A 106 -5.60 21.67 -11.34
N ASN A 107 -5.87 21.41 -10.08
CA ASN A 107 -5.82 22.38 -8.99
C ASN A 107 -4.35 22.70 -8.62
N GLU A 108 -3.91 23.92 -8.87
CA GLU A 108 -2.51 24.34 -8.66
C GLU A 108 -2.12 24.36 -7.17
N GLU A 109 -3.01 24.73 -6.24
CA GLU A 109 -2.65 24.73 -4.82
C GLU A 109 -2.42 23.29 -4.31
N GLY A 110 -3.18 22.32 -4.80
CA GLY A 110 -2.93 20.90 -4.56
C GLY A 110 -1.56 20.45 -5.07
N LEU A 111 -1.16 20.85 -6.29
CA LEU A 111 0.18 20.55 -6.82
C LEU A 111 1.30 21.22 -6.02
N LYS A 112 1.11 22.48 -5.64
CA LYS A 112 2.07 23.26 -4.85
C LYS A 112 2.31 22.68 -3.47
N PHE A 113 1.31 22.08 -2.83
CA PHE A 113 1.51 21.31 -1.60
C PHE A 113 2.55 20.20 -1.81
N TYR A 114 2.39 19.38 -2.86
CA TYR A 114 3.34 18.30 -3.15
C TYR A 114 4.69 18.80 -3.68
N ASP A 115 4.75 19.92 -4.41
CA ASP A 115 6.03 20.57 -4.73
C ASP A 115 6.83 20.85 -3.46
N ASN A 116 6.18 21.42 -2.44
CA ASN A 116 6.82 21.75 -1.18
C ASN A 116 7.30 20.50 -0.42
N VAL A 117 6.46 19.45 -0.37
CA VAL A 117 6.82 18.17 0.26
C VAL A 117 8.01 17.52 -0.45
N ILE A 118 7.97 17.44 -1.78
CA ILE A 118 9.04 16.85 -2.59
C ILE A 118 10.33 17.64 -2.46
N ASP A 119 10.28 18.97 -2.53
CA ASP A 119 11.48 19.81 -2.42
C ASP A 119 12.10 19.75 -1.02
N GLU A 120 11.30 19.61 0.04
CA GLU A 120 11.81 19.43 1.41
C GLU A 120 12.41 18.04 1.63
N LEU A 121 11.84 16.97 1.07
CA LEU A 121 12.47 15.64 1.07
C LEU A 121 13.86 15.68 0.41
N ARG A 122 13.92 16.30 -0.78
CA ARG A 122 15.16 16.41 -1.56
C ARG A 122 16.22 17.25 -0.86
N LYS A 123 15.83 18.29 -0.12
CA LYS A 123 16.74 19.09 0.72
C LYS A 123 17.49 18.22 1.74
N TYR A 124 16.90 17.13 2.22
CA TYR A 124 17.55 16.16 3.11
C TYR A 124 18.14 14.94 2.39
N ASN A 125 18.14 14.92 1.05
CA ASN A 125 18.56 13.78 0.22
C ASN A 125 17.72 12.51 0.48
N ILE A 126 16.42 12.69 0.71
CA ILE A 126 15.45 11.60 0.80
C ILE A 126 14.78 11.50 -0.56
N GLU A 127 14.90 10.34 -1.22
CA GLU A 127 14.24 10.06 -2.49
C GLU A 127 12.72 9.93 -2.29
N PRO A 128 11.89 10.64 -3.06
CA PRO A 128 10.46 10.39 -3.08
C PRO A 128 10.15 9.08 -3.83
N LEU A 129 9.35 8.21 -3.21
CA LEU A 129 8.69 7.07 -3.86
C LEU A 129 7.18 7.34 -3.89
N ILE A 130 6.64 7.75 -5.04
CA ILE A 130 5.26 8.25 -5.11
C ILE A 130 4.30 7.16 -5.58
N THR A 131 3.25 6.91 -4.80
CA THR A 131 2.12 6.06 -5.21
C THR A 131 1.05 6.94 -5.84
N ILE A 132 0.69 6.68 -7.10
CA ILE A 132 -0.26 7.51 -7.85
C ILE A 132 -1.69 7.29 -7.32
N SER A 133 -2.12 6.05 -7.11
CA SER A 133 -3.46 5.73 -6.60
C SER A 133 -3.40 4.87 -5.34
N HIS A 134 -3.91 5.39 -4.22
CA HIS A 134 -3.96 4.71 -2.92
C HIS A 134 -5.32 4.86 -2.23
N TYR A 135 -6.32 4.10 -2.68
CA TYR A 135 -7.63 3.97 -2.03
C TYR A 135 -8.39 5.28 -1.76
N GLU A 136 -8.24 6.28 -2.64
CA GLU A 136 -8.77 7.63 -2.42
C GLU A 136 -9.27 8.29 -3.71
N ASN A 137 -9.95 7.51 -4.56
CA ASN A 137 -10.60 8.05 -5.76
C ASN A 137 -11.44 9.29 -5.42
N PRO A 138 -11.44 10.35 -6.25
CA PRO A 138 -12.40 11.43 -6.14
C PRO A 138 -13.81 10.87 -6.06
N LEU A 139 -14.62 11.36 -5.11
CA LEU A 139 -15.93 10.82 -4.81
C LEU A 139 -16.87 10.96 -6.02
N HIS A 140 -16.73 12.05 -6.76
CA HIS A 140 -17.46 12.30 -8.02
C HIS A 140 -17.25 11.18 -9.04
N LEU A 141 -16.02 10.71 -9.25
CA LEU A 141 -15.76 9.58 -10.17
C LEU A 141 -16.51 8.30 -9.76
N SER A 142 -16.61 8.07 -8.46
CA SER A 142 -17.32 6.92 -7.91
C SER A 142 -18.85 7.05 -8.08
N LEU A 143 -19.40 8.25 -7.91
CA LEU A 143 -20.84 8.51 -8.01
C LEU A 143 -21.34 8.60 -9.46
N GLU A 144 -20.65 9.33 -10.33
CA GLU A 144 -21.10 9.60 -11.70
C GLU A 144 -20.72 8.50 -12.68
N TYR A 145 -19.56 7.86 -12.49
CA TYR A 145 -19.03 6.87 -13.43
C TYR A 145 -19.09 5.44 -12.87
N GLY A 146 -19.37 5.27 -11.57
CA GLY A 146 -19.42 3.96 -10.92
C GLY A 146 -18.03 3.37 -10.64
N GLY A 147 -16.99 4.21 -10.59
CA GLY A 147 -15.62 3.78 -10.31
C GLY A 147 -14.96 2.98 -11.43
N TRP A 148 -13.94 2.19 -11.08
CA TRP A 148 -13.00 1.53 -12.00
C TRP A 148 -13.60 0.45 -12.90
N LYS A 149 -14.83 -0.02 -12.65
CA LYS A 149 -15.54 -0.86 -13.63
C LYS A 149 -15.87 -0.08 -14.91
N ASN A 150 -15.85 1.26 -14.87
CA ASN A 150 -16.05 2.11 -16.04
C ASN A 150 -14.72 2.41 -16.73
N ARG A 151 -14.64 2.09 -18.03
CA ARG A 151 -13.41 2.23 -18.81
C ARG A 151 -12.91 3.67 -18.91
N LYS A 152 -13.77 4.69 -18.78
CA LYS A 152 -13.36 6.11 -18.77
C LYS A 152 -12.40 6.46 -17.63
N MET A 153 -12.38 5.67 -16.55
CA MET A 153 -11.43 5.85 -15.45
C MET A 153 -9.98 5.76 -15.91
N ILE A 154 -9.70 5.02 -16.99
CA ILE A 154 -8.37 4.97 -17.61
C ILE A 154 -7.93 6.36 -18.05
N ASP A 155 -8.78 7.11 -18.76
CA ASP A 155 -8.44 8.43 -19.28
C ASP A 155 -8.26 9.46 -18.15
N PHE A 156 -9.13 9.44 -17.14
CA PHE A 156 -9.02 10.30 -15.97
C PHE A 156 -7.72 10.05 -15.20
N TYR A 157 -7.38 8.77 -14.98
CA TYR A 157 -6.14 8.39 -14.32
C TYR A 157 -4.91 8.80 -15.14
N LEU A 158 -4.93 8.62 -16.46
CA LEU A 158 -3.81 9.01 -17.31
C LEU A 158 -3.61 10.52 -17.35
N ARG A 159 -4.69 11.31 -17.32
CA ARG A 159 -4.60 12.77 -17.16
C ARG A 159 -3.91 13.12 -15.84
N PHE A 160 -4.33 12.49 -14.75
CA PHE A 160 -3.71 12.69 -13.44
C PHE A 160 -2.23 12.29 -13.44
N ALA A 161 -1.91 11.06 -13.84
CA ALA A 161 -0.54 10.56 -13.90
C ALA A 161 0.37 11.42 -14.79
N LYS A 162 -0.13 11.89 -15.95
CA LYS A 162 0.62 12.77 -16.86
C LYS A 162 1.02 14.07 -16.17
N VAL A 163 0.09 14.72 -15.47
CA VAL A 163 0.40 15.96 -14.72
C VAL A 163 1.51 15.72 -13.70
N LEU A 164 1.46 14.59 -12.97
CA LEU A 164 2.50 14.26 -11.99
C LEU A 164 3.86 14.01 -12.65
N PHE A 165 3.89 13.19 -13.70
CA PHE A 165 5.14 12.88 -14.42
C PHE A 165 5.77 14.12 -15.04
N GLU A 166 4.98 15.01 -15.65
CA GLU A 166 5.48 16.26 -16.22
C GLU A 166 5.94 17.25 -15.14
N ARG A 167 5.17 17.43 -14.06
CA ARG A 167 5.49 18.39 -12.99
C ARG A 167 6.72 17.98 -12.19
N TYR A 168 6.87 16.68 -11.91
CA TYR A 168 7.91 16.15 -11.01
C TYR A 168 9.08 15.47 -11.74
N LYS A 169 9.16 15.64 -13.06
CA LYS A 169 10.30 15.23 -13.87
C LYS A 169 11.62 15.78 -13.31
N GLY A 170 12.62 14.91 -13.18
CA GLY A 170 13.92 15.24 -12.58
C GLY A 170 13.87 15.54 -11.06
N LYS A 171 12.70 15.41 -10.42
CA LYS A 171 12.54 15.49 -8.95
C LYS A 171 12.22 14.15 -8.30
N VAL A 172 11.50 13.29 -8.99
CA VAL A 172 11.04 12.00 -8.48
C VAL A 172 11.48 10.91 -9.44
N LYS A 173 12.17 9.89 -8.92
CA LYS A 173 12.62 8.75 -9.73
C LYS A 173 11.66 7.57 -9.67
N TYR A 174 11.11 7.27 -8.49
CA TYR A 174 10.38 6.04 -8.25
C TYR A 174 8.88 6.29 -8.11
N TRP A 175 8.09 5.48 -8.82
CA TRP A 175 6.64 5.59 -8.89
C TRP A 175 5.97 4.23 -8.70
N LEU A 176 4.81 4.20 -8.06
CA LEU A 176 3.91 3.04 -8.01
C LEU A 176 2.57 3.43 -8.63
N THR A 177 2.03 2.60 -9.51
CA THR A 177 0.79 2.93 -10.23
C THR A 177 -0.44 2.81 -9.32
N PHE A 178 -0.74 1.60 -8.86
CA PHE A 178 -1.87 1.28 -7.99
C PHE A 178 -1.38 0.59 -6.74
N ASN A 179 -1.71 1.12 -5.56
CA ASN A 179 -1.47 0.43 -4.30
C ASN A 179 -2.32 -0.85 -4.23
N GLU A 180 -1.69 -1.96 -3.86
CA GLU A 180 -2.36 -3.21 -3.49
C GLU A 180 -3.48 -3.63 -4.46
N ILE A 181 -3.24 -3.51 -5.77
CA ILE A 181 -4.24 -3.73 -6.84
C ILE A 181 -4.95 -5.09 -6.74
N ASN A 182 -4.25 -6.10 -6.22
CA ASN A 182 -4.77 -7.44 -6.04
C ASN A 182 -5.80 -7.55 -4.90
N MET A 183 -6.02 -6.50 -4.12
CA MET A 183 -7.13 -6.46 -3.17
C MET A 183 -8.51 -6.46 -3.83
N LEU A 184 -8.57 -6.20 -5.14
CA LEU A 184 -9.74 -6.49 -5.98
C LEU A 184 -10.13 -7.98 -6.00
N THR A 185 -9.27 -8.89 -5.55
CA THR A 185 -9.66 -10.30 -5.34
C THR A 185 -10.50 -10.52 -4.08
N GLN A 186 -10.64 -9.50 -3.22
CA GLN A 186 -11.54 -9.49 -2.06
C GLN A 186 -12.71 -8.51 -2.26
N ASP A 187 -13.85 -8.77 -1.61
CA ASP A 187 -15.06 -7.96 -1.79
C ASP A 187 -14.87 -6.49 -1.40
N PHE A 188 -14.15 -6.22 -0.30
CA PHE A 188 -13.87 -4.84 0.13
C PHE A 188 -13.07 -4.06 -0.92
N GLY A 189 -12.27 -4.74 -1.75
CA GLY A 189 -11.51 -4.10 -2.82
C GLY A 189 -12.39 -3.45 -3.88
N ALA A 190 -13.65 -3.87 -4.00
CA ALA A 190 -14.61 -3.20 -4.88
C ALA A 190 -14.78 -1.72 -4.52
N VAL A 191 -14.89 -1.42 -3.22
CA VAL A 191 -15.04 -0.06 -2.71
C VAL A 191 -13.68 0.63 -2.68
N PHE A 192 -12.70 0.04 -1.97
CA PHE A 192 -11.45 0.74 -1.65
C PHE A 192 -10.51 0.85 -2.85
N CYS A 193 -10.34 -0.22 -3.61
CA CYS A 193 -9.45 -0.21 -4.77
C CYS A 193 -10.16 0.35 -6.01
N ALA A 194 -11.45 0.04 -6.19
CA ALA A 194 -12.19 0.37 -7.40
C ALA A 194 -13.21 1.53 -7.29
N GLY A 195 -13.51 2.06 -6.10
CA GLY A 195 -14.48 3.15 -5.94
C GLY A 195 -15.92 2.76 -6.31
N MET A 196 -16.27 1.47 -6.25
CA MET A 196 -17.63 1.00 -6.55
C MET A 196 -18.50 1.14 -5.30
N LEU A 197 -19.38 2.15 -5.28
CA LEU A 197 -20.22 2.47 -4.11
C LEU A 197 -21.61 1.82 -4.13
N ASP A 198 -22.11 1.40 -5.29
CA ASP A 198 -23.39 0.65 -5.36
C ASP A 198 -23.13 -0.79 -4.88
N PRO A 199 -23.83 -1.28 -3.83
CA PRO A 199 -23.70 -2.65 -3.37
C PRO A 199 -23.92 -3.72 -4.46
N LYS A 200 -24.67 -3.42 -5.52
CA LYS A 200 -24.87 -4.35 -6.65
C LYS A 200 -23.61 -4.56 -7.48
N ASP A 201 -22.68 -3.61 -7.42
CA ASP A 201 -21.40 -3.67 -8.13
C ASP A 201 -20.31 -4.36 -7.31
N VAL A 202 -20.57 -4.65 -6.02
CA VAL A 202 -19.68 -5.41 -5.16
C VAL A 202 -19.84 -6.90 -5.46
N CYS A 203 -19.33 -7.30 -6.63
CA CYS A 203 -19.33 -8.67 -7.10
C CYS A 203 -18.04 -9.01 -7.85
N GLU A 204 -17.74 -10.30 -7.94
CA GLU A 204 -16.49 -10.80 -8.52
C GLU A 204 -16.27 -10.35 -9.98
N GLN A 205 -17.32 -10.43 -10.80
CA GLN A 205 -17.32 -9.94 -12.19
C GLN A 205 -16.84 -8.49 -12.29
N SER A 206 -17.47 -7.58 -11.53
CA SER A 206 -17.13 -6.15 -11.54
C SER A 206 -15.72 -5.89 -11.00
N ARG A 207 -15.29 -6.65 -9.98
CA ARG A 207 -13.94 -6.53 -9.42
C ARG A 207 -12.86 -6.90 -10.42
N TYR A 208 -13.02 -7.98 -11.19
CA TYR A 208 -12.06 -8.34 -12.23
C TYR A 208 -12.13 -7.43 -13.45
N GLN A 209 -13.30 -6.88 -13.81
CA GLN A 209 -13.40 -5.84 -14.84
C GLN A 209 -12.64 -4.57 -14.41
N ALA A 210 -12.80 -4.14 -13.15
CA ALA A 210 -12.07 -3.01 -12.60
C ALA A 210 -10.55 -3.28 -12.57
N MET A 211 -10.14 -4.49 -12.19
CA MET A 211 -8.72 -4.90 -12.23
C MET A 211 -8.17 -4.82 -13.65
N HIS A 212 -8.92 -5.28 -14.64
CA HIS A 212 -8.51 -5.18 -16.05
C HIS A 212 -8.27 -3.73 -16.47
N HIS A 213 -9.19 -2.82 -16.16
CA HIS A 213 -9.02 -1.39 -16.46
C HIS A 213 -7.81 -0.78 -15.73
N GLN A 214 -7.59 -1.12 -14.46
CA GLN A 214 -6.42 -0.64 -13.71
C GLN A 214 -5.10 -1.18 -14.28
N LEU A 215 -5.06 -2.44 -14.73
CA LEU A 215 -3.88 -3.02 -15.38
C LEU A 215 -3.57 -2.33 -16.72
N VAL A 216 -4.59 -2.06 -17.54
CA VAL A 216 -4.44 -1.30 -18.79
C VAL A 216 -3.98 0.13 -18.51
N ALA A 217 -4.59 0.82 -17.54
CA ALA A 217 -4.19 2.16 -17.11
C ALA A 217 -2.74 2.20 -16.59
N SER A 218 -2.35 1.19 -15.81
CA SER A 218 -0.97 1.04 -15.33
C SER A 218 0.01 0.89 -16.49
N ALA A 219 -0.28 0.03 -17.46
CA ALA A 219 0.61 -0.19 -18.59
C ALA A 219 0.75 1.05 -19.50
N LEU A 220 -0.34 1.79 -19.69
CA LEU A 220 -0.32 3.08 -20.38
C LEU A 220 0.49 4.12 -19.60
N ALA A 221 0.35 4.18 -18.27
CA ALA A 221 1.11 5.09 -17.43
C ALA A 221 2.62 4.76 -17.43
N VAL A 222 2.99 3.48 -17.38
CA VAL A 222 4.40 3.04 -17.54
C VAL A 222 4.97 3.50 -18.87
N SER A 223 4.26 3.21 -19.97
CA SER A 223 4.71 3.61 -21.32
C SER A 223 4.87 5.13 -21.43
N MET A 224 3.89 5.88 -20.92
CA MET A 224 3.91 7.35 -20.94
C MET A 224 5.04 7.91 -20.08
N ALA A 225 5.28 7.33 -18.90
CA ALA A 225 6.33 7.77 -18.00
C ALA A 225 7.71 7.62 -18.66
N HIS A 226 8.02 6.46 -19.26
CA HIS A 226 9.30 6.25 -19.95
C HIS A 226 9.45 7.12 -21.21
N GLU A 227 8.36 7.50 -21.87
CA GLU A 227 8.39 8.48 -22.97
C GLU A 227 8.68 9.91 -22.46
N ILE A 228 8.18 10.28 -21.27
CA ILE A 228 8.43 11.57 -20.62
C ILE A 228 9.86 11.64 -20.06
N ASP A 229 10.30 10.62 -19.32
CA ASP A 229 11.63 10.52 -18.73
C ASP A 229 12.08 9.04 -18.66
N PRO A 230 13.10 8.62 -19.41
CA PRO A 230 13.58 7.24 -19.40
C PRO A 230 14.26 6.85 -18.08
N GLU A 231 14.55 7.80 -17.17
CA GLU A 231 15.12 7.52 -15.85
C GLU A 231 14.07 7.16 -14.79
N PHE A 232 12.77 7.32 -15.10
CA PHE A 232 11.70 6.91 -14.21
C PHE A 232 11.70 5.38 -14.03
N MET A 233 11.49 4.97 -12.79
CA MET A 233 11.30 3.58 -12.40
C MET A 233 9.87 3.42 -11.92
N LEU A 234 9.08 2.57 -12.58
CA LEU A 234 7.70 2.29 -12.19
C LEU A 234 7.59 0.88 -11.63
N GLY A 235 6.94 0.77 -10.49
CA GLY A 235 6.65 -0.50 -9.83
C GLY A 235 5.16 -0.80 -9.78
N CYS A 236 4.83 -2.08 -9.74
CA CYS A 236 3.53 -2.53 -9.26
C CYS A 236 3.53 -2.58 -7.73
N MET A 237 2.36 -2.64 -7.09
CA MET A 237 2.26 -2.83 -5.64
C MET A 237 1.18 -3.87 -5.34
N LEU A 238 1.57 -5.00 -4.72
CA LEU A 238 0.64 -6.04 -4.29
C LEU A 238 0.58 -6.16 -2.77
N ALA A 239 -0.62 -6.35 -2.23
CA ALA A 239 -0.81 -6.88 -0.89
C ALA A 239 -0.50 -8.37 -0.92
N TYR A 240 0.69 -8.81 -0.52
CA TYR A 240 1.07 -10.18 -0.82
C TYR A 240 0.32 -11.18 0.09
N HIS A 241 -0.57 -11.98 -0.51
CA HIS A 241 -1.34 -12.98 0.20
C HIS A 241 -0.52 -14.28 0.31
N ASN A 242 0.03 -14.54 1.50
CA ASN A 242 0.80 -15.75 1.77
C ASN A 242 -0.05 -16.83 2.45
N GLY A 243 -0.61 -17.73 1.64
CA GLY A 243 -1.37 -18.89 2.11
C GLY A 243 -0.53 -20.17 2.11
N TYR A 244 -0.17 -20.67 3.29
CA TYR A 244 0.44 -21.99 3.45
C TYR A 244 -0.60 -23.10 3.36
N PRO A 245 -0.28 -24.27 2.80
CA PRO A 245 -1.18 -25.40 2.90
C PRO A 245 -1.32 -25.81 4.37
N TYR A 246 -2.55 -25.99 4.84
CA TYR A 246 -2.82 -26.35 6.24
C TYR A 246 -2.26 -27.73 6.61
N THR A 247 -2.26 -28.67 5.64
CA THR A 247 -1.69 -30.00 5.77
C THR A 247 -0.85 -30.38 4.55
N CYS A 248 -0.12 -31.49 4.62
CA CYS A 248 0.58 -32.06 3.46
C CYS A 248 -0.35 -32.84 2.50
N HIS A 249 -1.67 -32.79 2.71
CA HIS A 249 -2.63 -33.45 1.81
C HIS A 249 -2.51 -32.84 0.41
N PRO A 250 -2.44 -33.64 -0.68
CA PRO A 250 -2.25 -33.12 -2.03
C PRO A 250 -3.25 -32.04 -2.44
N ASP A 251 -4.51 -32.16 -2.01
CA ASP A 251 -5.54 -31.16 -2.29
C ASP A 251 -5.28 -29.81 -1.59
N ASP A 252 -4.73 -29.82 -0.36
CA ASP A 252 -4.33 -28.59 0.34
C ASP A 252 -3.11 -27.94 -0.34
N ILE A 253 -2.15 -28.76 -0.82
CA ILE A 253 -1.00 -28.26 -1.60
C ILE A 253 -1.48 -27.56 -2.87
N LEU A 254 -2.38 -28.20 -3.63
CA LEU A 254 -2.93 -27.63 -4.86
C LEU A 254 -3.75 -26.38 -4.57
N TYR A 255 -4.56 -26.39 -3.52
CA TYR A 255 -5.37 -25.25 -3.12
C TYR A 255 -4.50 -24.05 -2.71
N ALA A 256 -3.43 -24.26 -1.96
CA ALA A 256 -2.48 -23.19 -1.62
C ALA A 256 -1.80 -22.59 -2.86
N GLN A 257 -1.45 -23.42 -3.85
CA GLN A 257 -0.94 -22.94 -5.13
C GLN A 257 -1.98 -22.08 -5.86
N GLN A 258 -3.22 -22.55 -5.97
CA GLN A 258 -4.32 -21.83 -6.63
C GLN A 258 -4.65 -20.53 -5.92
N PHE A 259 -4.65 -20.52 -4.58
CA PHE A 259 -4.83 -19.34 -3.77
C PHE A 259 -3.80 -18.25 -4.11
N GLY A 260 -2.50 -18.59 -4.13
CA GLY A 260 -1.46 -17.64 -4.54
C GLY A 260 -1.54 -17.23 -6.02
N GLN A 261 -2.00 -18.11 -6.89
CA GLN A 261 -2.25 -17.81 -8.30
C GLN A 261 -3.33 -16.74 -8.46
N ILE A 262 -4.48 -16.93 -7.82
CA ILE A 262 -5.64 -16.02 -7.88
C ILE A 262 -5.30 -14.69 -7.22
N HIS A 263 -4.83 -14.73 -5.97
CA HIS A 263 -4.65 -13.53 -5.16
C HIS A 263 -3.39 -12.73 -5.47
N ASN A 264 -2.37 -13.30 -6.13
CA ASN A 264 -1.15 -12.57 -6.44
C ASN A 264 -0.79 -12.63 -7.93
N SER A 265 -0.76 -13.83 -8.52
CA SER A 265 -0.17 -14.03 -9.85
C SER A 265 -1.01 -13.44 -10.99
N ILE A 266 -2.34 -13.30 -10.87
CA ILE A 266 -3.15 -12.67 -11.92
C ILE A 266 -2.67 -11.24 -12.20
N ALA A 267 -2.64 -10.39 -11.18
CA ALA A 267 -2.18 -9.01 -11.33
C ALA A 267 -0.65 -8.94 -11.53
N GLY A 268 0.12 -9.73 -10.77
CA GLY A 268 1.58 -9.73 -10.83
C GLY A 268 2.12 -10.13 -12.21
N ASP A 269 1.56 -11.16 -12.85
CA ASP A 269 1.99 -11.57 -14.19
C ASP A 269 1.64 -10.52 -15.25
N VAL A 270 0.49 -9.86 -15.14
CA VAL A 270 0.15 -8.80 -16.09
C VAL A 270 1.10 -7.62 -15.94
N HIS A 271 1.42 -7.20 -14.71
CA HIS A 271 2.37 -6.11 -14.48
C HIS A 271 3.78 -6.41 -14.98
N VAL A 272 4.29 -7.62 -14.74
CA VAL A 272 5.70 -7.95 -15.03
C VAL A 272 5.89 -8.55 -16.43
N ARG A 273 4.96 -9.39 -16.87
CA ARG A 273 5.08 -10.16 -18.13
C ARG A 273 4.21 -9.58 -19.24
N GLY A 274 3.25 -8.70 -18.90
CA GLY A 274 2.41 -8.01 -19.88
C GLY A 274 1.28 -8.86 -20.45
N TYR A 275 0.92 -9.97 -19.80
CA TYR A 275 -0.20 -10.82 -20.22
C TYR A 275 -0.78 -11.62 -19.04
N TYR A 276 -2.07 -11.99 -19.15
CA TYR A 276 -2.72 -12.82 -18.16
C TYR A 276 -2.13 -14.24 -18.13
N PRO A 277 -1.88 -14.83 -16.95
CA PRO A 277 -1.36 -16.18 -16.85
C PRO A 277 -2.38 -17.21 -17.34
N GLY A 278 -1.91 -18.34 -17.89
CA GLY A 278 -2.79 -19.32 -18.53
C GLY A 278 -3.89 -19.91 -17.64
N PHE A 279 -3.66 -20.02 -16.32
CA PHE A 279 -4.68 -20.52 -15.39
C PHE A 279 -5.87 -19.54 -15.24
N ALA A 280 -5.67 -18.24 -15.50
CA ALA A 280 -6.69 -17.22 -15.29
C ALA A 280 -7.91 -17.44 -16.21
N ALA A 281 -7.69 -17.91 -17.44
CA ALA A 281 -8.77 -18.21 -18.37
C ALA A 281 -9.72 -19.28 -17.82
N ARG A 282 -9.17 -20.35 -17.25
CA ARG A 282 -9.96 -21.42 -16.61
C ARG A 282 -10.69 -20.91 -15.37
N TYR A 283 -10.01 -20.14 -14.53
CA TYR A 283 -10.63 -19.54 -13.35
C TYR A 283 -11.82 -18.65 -13.73
N PHE A 284 -11.65 -17.78 -14.73
CA PHE A 284 -12.71 -16.90 -15.23
C PHE A 284 -13.89 -17.69 -15.82
N GLU A 285 -13.62 -18.74 -16.60
CA GLU A 285 -14.68 -19.62 -17.11
C GLU A 285 -15.48 -20.29 -15.98
N GLU A 286 -14.80 -20.88 -15.00
CA GLU A 286 -15.43 -21.59 -13.86
C GLU A 286 -16.25 -20.65 -12.96
N HIS A 287 -15.89 -19.37 -12.88
CA HIS A 287 -16.57 -18.35 -12.06
C HIS A 287 -17.52 -17.46 -12.87
N GLY A 288 -17.69 -17.73 -14.17
CA GLY A 288 -18.57 -16.94 -15.04
C GLY A 288 -18.11 -15.49 -15.23
N ILE A 289 -16.81 -15.22 -15.09
CA ILE A 289 -16.21 -13.90 -15.27
C ILE A 289 -15.96 -13.66 -16.76
N GLN A 290 -16.52 -12.59 -17.31
CA GLN A 290 -16.37 -12.17 -18.69
C GLN A 290 -15.81 -10.76 -18.76
N LEU A 291 -14.55 -10.63 -19.15
CA LEU A 291 -13.92 -9.31 -19.26
C LEU A 291 -14.26 -8.64 -20.60
N GLU A 292 -14.68 -7.39 -20.55
CA GLU A 292 -14.71 -6.49 -21.69
C GLU A 292 -13.28 -6.00 -21.96
N VAL A 293 -12.64 -6.61 -22.96
CA VAL A 293 -11.27 -6.33 -23.38
C VAL A 293 -11.29 -5.75 -24.80
N LEU A 294 -10.59 -4.63 -25.03
CA LEU A 294 -10.43 -4.08 -26.36
C LEU A 294 -9.27 -4.77 -27.10
N GLN A 295 -9.29 -4.68 -28.43
CA GLN A 295 -8.34 -5.38 -29.29
C GLN A 295 -6.88 -4.94 -29.03
N GLU A 296 -6.69 -3.68 -28.66
CA GLU A 296 -5.41 -3.05 -28.34
C GLU A 296 -4.88 -3.37 -26.93
N ASP A 297 -5.74 -3.80 -25.99
CA ASP A 297 -5.35 -3.97 -24.58
C ASP A 297 -4.20 -4.96 -24.43
N LYS A 298 -4.19 -6.02 -25.24
CA LYS A 298 -3.12 -7.01 -25.22
C LYS A 298 -1.75 -6.40 -25.54
N GLU A 299 -1.68 -5.52 -26.53
CA GLU A 299 -0.41 -4.88 -26.91
C GLU A 299 -0.02 -3.78 -25.92
N ILE A 300 -1.02 -3.07 -25.36
CA ILE A 300 -0.82 -2.10 -24.28
C ILE A 300 -0.16 -2.76 -23.07
N LEU A 301 -0.75 -3.85 -22.57
CA LEU A 301 -0.23 -4.58 -21.40
C LEU A 301 1.20 -5.08 -21.64
N LYS A 302 1.49 -5.57 -22.85
CA LYS A 302 2.83 -6.05 -23.22
C LYS A 302 3.89 -4.95 -23.30
N LYS A 303 3.51 -3.74 -23.74
CA LYS A 303 4.44 -2.60 -23.86
C LYS A 303 4.74 -1.97 -22.49
N GLY A 304 3.78 -1.97 -21.57
CA GLY A 304 3.86 -1.26 -20.29
C GLY A 304 4.18 -2.14 -19.08
N THR A 305 5.22 -2.96 -19.12
CA THR A 305 5.62 -3.78 -17.96
C THR A 305 6.46 -2.98 -16.96
N VAL A 306 6.27 -3.25 -15.67
CA VAL A 306 6.95 -2.53 -14.57
C VAL A 306 8.43 -2.86 -14.48
N ASP A 307 9.22 -1.92 -13.93
CA ASP A 307 10.68 -2.02 -13.79
C ASP A 307 11.11 -2.75 -12.52
N PHE A 308 10.25 -2.75 -11.49
CA PHE A 308 10.49 -3.44 -10.22
C PHE A 308 9.16 -3.90 -9.58
N PHE A 309 9.23 -4.92 -8.73
CA PHE A 309 8.08 -5.49 -8.04
C PHE A 309 8.01 -4.98 -6.61
N THR A 310 6.84 -4.53 -6.14
CA THR A 310 6.70 -4.14 -4.74
C THR A 310 5.58 -4.86 -4.01
N ILE A 311 5.78 -5.04 -2.71
CA ILE A 311 4.84 -5.72 -1.82
C ILE A 311 4.58 -4.95 -0.53
N SER A 312 3.37 -5.07 -0.02
CA SER A 312 3.13 -5.06 1.42
C SER A 312 3.19 -6.48 1.97
N TYR A 313 3.77 -6.63 3.17
CA TYR A 313 3.82 -7.88 3.89
C TYR A 313 3.61 -7.64 5.39
N TYR A 314 2.65 -8.37 5.97
CA TYR A 314 2.34 -8.26 7.40
C TYR A 314 2.25 -9.62 8.10
N SER A 315 1.72 -10.63 7.40
CA SER A 315 1.38 -11.93 7.99
C SER A 315 1.29 -13.03 6.93
N SER A 316 1.27 -14.27 7.39
CA SER A 316 0.83 -15.45 6.64
C SER A 316 -0.44 -16.05 7.26
N SER A 317 -1.19 -16.82 6.49
CA SER A 317 -2.25 -17.70 7.00
C SER A 317 -2.09 -19.11 6.43
N CYS A 318 -2.79 -20.09 7.00
CA CYS A 318 -2.97 -21.38 6.37
C CYS A 318 -4.27 -21.41 5.54
N VAL A 319 -4.29 -22.23 4.49
CA VAL A 319 -5.42 -22.43 3.59
C VAL A 319 -5.65 -23.93 3.37
N SER A 320 -6.91 -24.34 3.24
CA SER A 320 -7.30 -25.74 3.04
C SER A 320 -8.59 -25.85 2.25
N VAL A 321 -8.74 -26.94 1.50
CA VAL A 321 -9.98 -27.24 0.76
C VAL A 321 -11.18 -27.47 1.69
N THR A 322 -10.96 -28.03 2.89
CA THR A 322 -12.07 -28.30 3.83
C THR A 322 -12.48 -27.04 4.58
N LYS A 323 -11.56 -26.07 4.70
CA LYS A 323 -11.72 -24.85 5.50
C LYS A 323 -12.02 -25.13 6.98
N ASP A 324 -11.75 -26.34 7.45
CA ASP A 324 -11.93 -26.75 8.84
C ASP A 324 -10.74 -26.28 9.69
N GLY A 325 -10.99 -25.40 10.67
CA GLY A 325 -9.96 -24.95 11.60
C GLY A 325 -10.32 -23.64 12.32
N GLU A 326 -9.47 -23.26 13.29
CA GLU A 326 -9.56 -21.94 13.92
C GLU A 326 -9.15 -20.87 12.89
N LYS A 327 -9.93 -19.78 12.77
CA LYS A 327 -9.62 -18.66 11.86
C LYS A 327 -8.75 -17.59 12.55
N THR A 328 -8.04 -16.80 11.76
CA THR A 328 -7.20 -15.67 12.21
C THR A 328 -7.50 -14.41 11.39
N ALA A 329 -7.18 -13.23 11.92
CA ALA A 329 -7.34 -11.96 11.19
C ALA A 329 -6.24 -11.77 10.14
N GLY A 330 -6.52 -10.99 9.11
CA GLY A 330 -5.59 -10.65 8.03
C GLY A 330 -6.33 -10.16 6.78
N ASN A 331 -5.58 -9.89 5.71
CA ASN A 331 -6.15 -9.56 4.40
C ASN A 331 -6.67 -10.86 3.74
N GLY A 332 -8.00 -11.08 3.74
CA GLY A 332 -8.64 -12.20 3.05
C GLY A 332 -9.67 -12.98 3.87
N SER A 333 -10.39 -13.89 3.22
CA SER A 333 -11.54 -14.62 3.77
C SER A 333 -11.25 -16.05 4.27
N ASP A 334 -10.19 -16.69 3.77
CA ASP A 334 -9.84 -18.09 4.04
C ASP A 334 -8.61 -18.23 4.97
N ASN A 335 -8.52 -17.38 6.00
CA ASN A 335 -7.38 -17.30 6.91
C ASN A 335 -7.46 -18.33 8.05
N LEU A 336 -7.07 -19.58 7.82
CA LEU A 336 -6.88 -20.55 8.92
C LEU A 336 -5.63 -20.19 9.73
N LYS A 337 -5.74 -20.34 11.04
CA LYS A 337 -4.66 -20.05 11.98
C LYS A 337 -3.57 -21.11 11.85
N ASN A 338 -2.34 -20.65 11.62
CA ASN A 338 -1.18 -21.50 11.75
C ASN A 338 -0.85 -21.73 13.25
N PRO A 339 -0.88 -22.98 13.77
CA PRO A 339 -0.67 -23.26 15.18
C PRO A 339 0.76 -22.99 15.67
N TYR A 340 1.71 -22.77 14.75
CA TYR A 340 3.12 -22.50 15.07
C TYR A 340 3.44 -21.00 15.21
N LEU A 341 2.48 -20.12 14.89
CA LEU A 341 2.67 -18.67 14.90
C LEU A 341 1.94 -18.00 16.06
N LYS A 342 2.57 -16.98 16.63
CA LYS A 342 1.90 -16.01 17.50
C LYS A 342 1.11 -15.01 16.66
N ALA A 343 0.16 -14.32 17.28
CA ALA A 343 -0.58 -13.22 16.66
C ALA A 343 -0.43 -11.93 17.46
N SER A 344 -0.61 -10.80 16.79
CA SER A 344 -0.78 -9.48 17.42
C SER A 344 -2.12 -9.37 18.15
N ASP A 345 -2.32 -8.28 18.90
CA ASP A 345 -3.59 -8.00 19.59
C ASP A 345 -4.78 -7.84 18.64
N TRP A 346 -4.54 -7.53 17.36
CA TRP A 346 -5.56 -7.51 16.31
C TRP A 346 -5.73 -8.85 15.58
N GLY A 347 -5.08 -9.92 16.04
CA GLY A 347 -5.22 -11.27 15.50
C GLY A 347 -4.40 -11.56 14.24
N TRP A 348 -3.49 -10.67 13.84
CA TRP A 348 -2.62 -10.88 12.67
C TRP A 348 -1.43 -11.74 13.06
N GLN A 349 -1.18 -12.84 12.34
CA GLN A 349 -0.08 -13.75 12.66
C GLN A 349 1.28 -13.12 12.34
N ILE A 350 2.24 -13.28 13.25
CA ILE A 350 3.60 -12.72 13.10
C ILE A 350 4.50 -13.79 12.51
N ASP A 351 4.78 -13.69 11.20
CA ASP A 351 5.63 -14.63 10.47
C ASP A 351 6.77 -13.93 9.71
N ALA A 352 7.90 -13.72 10.39
CA ALA A 352 9.07 -13.16 9.71
C ALA A 352 9.62 -14.11 8.62
N THR A 353 9.60 -15.43 8.86
CA THR A 353 10.11 -16.42 7.90
C THR A 353 9.28 -16.43 6.62
N GLY A 354 7.98 -16.16 6.74
CA GLY A 354 7.09 -16.00 5.60
C GLY A 354 7.47 -14.84 4.69
N LEU A 355 8.09 -13.77 5.21
CA LEU A 355 8.62 -12.72 4.35
C LEU A 355 9.73 -13.26 3.44
N ARG A 356 10.70 -14.02 3.98
CA ARG A 356 11.74 -14.67 3.19
C ARG A 356 11.16 -15.63 2.15
N TYR A 357 10.16 -16.43 2.55
CA TYR A 357 9.45 -17.34 1.63
C TYR A 357 8.83 -16.59 0.45
N VAL A 358 8.09 -15.52 0.74
CA VAL A 358 7.44 -14.68 -0.26
C VAL A 358 8.45 -14.02 -1.21
N LEU A 359 9.52 -13.44 -0.67
CA LEU A 359 10.57 -12.80 -1.45
C LEU A 359 11.20 -13.77 -2.46
N ASN A 360 11.52 -14.99 -2.02
CA ASN A 360 12.03 -16.04 -2.91
C ASN A 360 11.00 -16.42 -3.99
N GLN A 361 9.73 -16.63 -3.62
CA GLN A 361 8.67 -16.97 -4.58
C GLN A 361 8.49 -15.89 -5.67
N ILE A 362 8.51 -14.63 -5.28
CA ILE A 362 8.40 -13.50 -6.23
C ILE A 362 9.62 -13.48 -7.14
N TYR A 363 10.82 -13.55 -6.56
CA TYR A 363 12.04 -13.43 -7.32
C TYR A 363 12.21 -14.61 -8.29
N ASP A 364 12.02 -15.85 -7.85
CA ASP A 364 12.06 -17.05 -8.71
C ASP A 364 11.10 -16.96 -9.89
N ARG A 365 9.95 -16.30 -9.70
CA ARG A 365 8.94 -16.14 -10.74
C ARG A 365 9.28 -15.04 -11.74
N TYR A 366 9.77 -13.90 -11.27
CA TYR A 366 9.82 -12.66 -12.06
C TYR A 366 11.24 -12.19 -12.39
N GLN A 367 12.22 -12.46 -11.54
CA GLN A 367 13.63 -12.10 -11.74
C GLN A 367 13.84 -10.61 -12.08
N ILE A 368 13.05 -9.74 -11.44
CA ILE A 368 13.22 -8.28 -11.45
C ILE A 368 13.45 -7.79 -10.02
N PRO A 369 14.02 -6.58 -9.81
CA PRO A 369 14.25 -6.04 -8.48
C PRO A 369 12.97 -5.98 -7.63
N ILE A 370 13.10 -6.22 -6.33
CA ILE A 370 12.00 -6.20 -5.37
C ILE A 370 12.19 -5.07 -4.35
N MET A 371 11.11 -4.39 -3.99
CA MET A 371 11.08 -3.47 -2.86
C MET A 371 9.94 -3.83 -1.90
N ILE A 372 10.23 -3.94 -0.61
CA ILE A 372 9.18 -4.04 0.41
C ILE A 372 8.73 -2.62 0.70
N VAL A 373 7.54 -2.26 0.23
CA VAL A 373 7.05 -0.88 0.36
C VAL A 373 6.10 -0.70 1.53
N GLU A 374 5.79 -1.78 2.25
CA GLU A 374 4.95 -1.78 3.44
C GLU A 374 5.23 -3.01 4.31
N ASN A 375 5.61 -2.79 5.56
CA ASN A 375 5.71 -3.82 6.60
C ASN A 375 5.73 -3.13 7.96
N GLY A 376 4.96 -3.61 8.93
CA GLY A 376 4.91 -2.99 10.25
C GLY A 376 4.00 -3.71 11.21
N LEU A 377 4.00 -3.26 12.46
CA LEU A 377 3.17 -3.80 13.53
C LEU A 377 2.27 -2.72 14.10
N GLY A 378 0.96 -2.92 13.95
CA GLY A 378 -0.06 -2.12 14.63
C GLY A 378 -0.25 -2.63 16.05
N ALA A 379 -0.02 -1.76 17.04
CA ALA A 379 -0.15 -2.08 18.46
C ALA A 379 -0.63 -0.85 19.25
N VAL A 380 -1.06 -1.05 20.50
CA VAL A 380 -1.36 0.06 21.40
C VAL A 380 -0.08 0.54 22.04
N ASP A 381 0.28 1.80 21.81
CA ASP A 381 1.41 2.43 22.50
C ASP A 381 0.94 3.17 23.76
N GLN A 382 1.76 3.16 24.80
CA GLN A 382 1.49 3.86 26.07
C GLN A 382 2.50 4.99 26.28
N LEU A 383 2.00 6.22 26.43
CA LEU A 383 2.80 7.37 26.85
C LEU A 383 3.08 7.26 28.35
N THR A 384 4.34 7.06 28.70
CA THR A 384 4.80 6.93 30.09
C THR A 384 4.91 8.29 30.79
N GLU A 385 5.01 8.29 32.12
CA GLU A 385 5.12 9.52 32.93
C GLU A 385 6.36 10.37 32.58
N ASP A 386 7.42 9.76 32.03
CA ASP A 386 8.61 10.47 31.55
C ASP A 386 8.48 11.02 30.11
N GLY A 387 7.27 10.93 29.53
CA GLY A 387 6.95 11.49 28.21
C GLY A 387 7.49 10.66 27.04
N LYS A 388 7.70 9.36 27.23
CA LYS A 388 8.26 8.45 26.22
C LYS A 388 7.30 7.32 25.84
N ILE A 389 7.68 6.59 24.79
CA ILE A 389 6.97 5.41 24.30
C ILE A 389 7.99 4.27 24.21
N HIS A 390 7.81 3.26 25.07
CA HIS A 390 8.64 2.06 25.10
C HIS A 390 7.98 0.95 24.27
N ASP A 391 8.40 0.79 23.01
CA ASP A 391 7.78 -0.07 22.02
C ASP A 391 8.68 -1.23 21.56
N ASP A 392 9.31 -1.92 22.52
CA ASP A 392 10.19 -3.08 22.27
C ASP A 392 9.52 -4.18 21.41
N TYR A 393 8.20 -4.34 21.50
CA TYR A 393 7.44 -5.27 20.67
C TYR A 393 7.52 -4.92 19.17
N ARG A 394 7.56 -3.64 18.82
CA ARG A 394 7.68 -3.15 17.44
C ARG A 394 9.10 -3.34 16.94
N ILE A 395 10.08 -3.01 17.78
CA ILE A 395 11.49 -3.27 17.51
C ILE A 395 11.71 -4.76 17.21
N GLU A 396 11.19 -5.65 18.06
CA GLU A 396 11.37 -7.10 17.89
C GLU A 396 10.66 -7.64 16.64
N TYR A 397 9.48 -7.13 16.32
CA TYR A 397 8.80 -7.46 15.05
C TYR A 397 9.68 -7.07 13.86
N MET A 398 10.13 -5.82 13.80
CA MET A 398 10.91 -5.31 12.67
C MET A 398 12.27 -6.02 12.56
N ARG A 399 12.99 -6.20 13.68
CA ARG A 399 14.26 -6.95 13.74
C ARG A 399 14.14 -8.30 13.04
N ARG A 400 13.16 -9.11 13.46
CA ARG A 400 12.97 -10.46 12.92
C ARG A 400 12.68 -10.46 11.42
N HIS A 401 11.90 -9.49 10.92
CA HIS A 401 11.62 -9.38 9.48
C HIS A 401 12.87 -8.93 8.70
N ILE A 402 13.65 -7.98 9.23
CA ILE A 402 14.89 -7.51 8.61
C ILE A 402 15.95 -8.62 8.57
N GLU A 403 16.05 -9.46 9.61
CA GLU A 403 16.89 -10.66 9.57
C GLU A 403 16.51 -11.58 8.40
N GLN A 404 15.21 -11.81 8.17
CA GLN A 404 14.72 -12.64 7.08
C GLN A 404 14.89 -11.99 5.69
N MET A 405 14.91 -10.66 5.61
CA MET A 405 15.30 -9.93 4.39
C MET A 405 16.78 -10.16 4.04
N LYS A 406 17.68 -10.13 5.04
CA LYS A 406 19.12 -10.42 4.83
C LYS A 406 19.31 -11.84 4.32
N GLU A 407 18.57 -12.79 4.88
CA GLU A 407 18.56 -14.17 4.43
C GLU A 407 18.03 -14.33 3.00
N ALA A 408 16.96 -13.62 2.61
CA ALA A 408 16.46 -13.64 1.23
C ALA A 408 17.49 -13.07 0.23
N ILE A 409 18.22 -12.02 0.60
CA ILE A 409 19.33 -11.50 -0.23
C ILE A 409 20.45 -12.54 -0.35
N HIS A 410 20.72 -13.29 0.72
CA HIS A 410 21.69 -14.39 0.68
C HIS A 410 21.22 -15.54 -0.21
N ASP A 411 19.91 -15.82 -0.28
CA ASP A 411 19.32 -16.77 -1.22
C ASP A 411 19.43 -16.32 -2.68
N GLY A 412 19.69 -15.03 -2.92
CA GLY A 412 19.91 -14.44 -4.24
C GLY A 412 18.85 -13.45 -4.70
N VAL A 413 17.89 -13.10 -3.83
CA VAL A 413 16.85 -12.10 -4.13
C VAL A 413 17.47 -10.71 -4.31
N ASP A 414 17.14 -10.04 -5.42
CA ASP A 414 17.51 -8.64 -5.66
C ASP A 414 16.56 -7.68 -4.92
N LEU A 415 16.72 -7.61 -3.59
CA LEU A 415 15.95 -6.71 -2.74
C LEU A 415 16.63 -5.34 -2.65
N ILE A 416 15.99 -4.30 -3.18
CA ILE A 416 16.58 -2.97 -3.36
C ILE A 416 16.14 -1.94 -2.32
N GLY A 417 15.11 -2.22 -1.52
CA GLY A 417 14.63 -1.29 -0.50
C GLY A 417 13.58 -1.85 0.46
N TYR A 418 13.37 -1.09 1.55
CA TYR A 418 12.41 -1.37 2.60
C TYR A 418 11.86 -0.07 3.18
N THR A 419 10.53 0.08 3.14
CA THR A 419 9.83 1.18 3.82
C THR A 419 8.87 0.66 4.87
N CYS A 420 9.17 0.94 6.14
CA CYS A 420 8.30 0.56 7.25
C CYS A 420 6.94 1.28 7.14
N TRP A 421 5.86 0.57 7.45
CA TRP A 421 4.52 1.12 7.31
C TRP A 421 4.14 2.04 8.45
N GLY A 422 3.51 3.16 8.09
CA GLY A 422 3.01 4.17 9.01
C GLY A 422 4.13 4.80 9.81
N CYS A 423 5.27 5.11 9.19
CA CYS A 423 6.50 5.54 9.87
C CYS A 423 6.30 6.69 10.88
N THR A 424 5.26 7.50 10.67
CA THR A 424 4.61 8.32 11.69
C THR A 424 3.20 7.77 11.93
N ASP A 425 2.73 7.81 13.18
CA ASP A 425 1.36 7.42 13.51
C ASP A 425 0.36 8.08 12.54
N LEU A 426 -0.58 7.27 12.08
CA LEU A 426 -1.59 7.62 11.10
C LEU A 426 -2.90 6.89 11.44
N VAL A 427 -3.98 7.29 10.77
CA VAL A 427 -5.28 6.64 10.93
C VAL A 427 -5.22 5.21 10.42
N SER A 428 -5.60 4.22 11.23
CA SER A 428 -5.61 2.82 10.79
C SER A 428 -6.61 2.61 9.64
N ALA A 429 -6.25 1.78 8.65
CA ALA A 429 -7.14 1.51 7.52
C ALA A 429 -8.42 0.77 7.95
N SER A 430 -8.24 -0.36 8.67
CA SER A 430 -9.32 -1.28 9.02
C SER A 430 -10.37 -0.69 9.96
N THR A 431 -9.95 0.09 10.96
CA THR A 431 -10.84 0.58 12.01
C THR A 431 -10.98 2.10 12.02
N GLY A 432 -10.11 2.84 11.34
CA GLY A 432 -10.13 4.31 11.40
C GLY A 432 -9.71 4.84 12.77
N GLU A 433 -8.92 4.06 13.51
CA GLU A 433 -8.49 4.39 14.88
C GLU A 433 -7.06 4.96 14.88
N PHE A 434 -6.80 5.91 15.77
CA PHE A 434 -5.49 6.36 16.22
C PHE A 434 -4.90 5.44 17.29
N LYS A 435 -5.74 4.70 18.04
CA LYS A 435 -5.28 3.77 19.09
C LYS A 435 -4.41 2.63 18.55
N LYS A 436 -4.65 2.19 17.30
CA LYS A 436 -3.82 1.19 16.62
C LYS A 436 -2.66 1.89 15.90
N ARG A 437 -1.52 1.98 16.58
CA ARG A 437 -0.36 2.77 16.15
C ARG A 437 0.68 1.92 15.45
N TYR A 438 1.24 2.45 14.36
CA TYR A 438 2.28 1.78 13.56
C TYR A 438 3.63 2.48 13.65
N GLY A 439 3.65 3.79 13.95
CA GLY A 439 4.80 4.61 13.65
C GLY A 439 5.98 4.41 14.57
N LEU A 440 7.10 4.94 14.10
CA LEU A 440 8.30 5.19 14.89
C LEU A 440 8.22 6.57 15.54
N ILE A 441 7.37 7.45 15.00
CA ILE A 441 7.01 8.75 15.54
C ILE A 441 5.56 8.66 16.04
N TYR A 442 5.38 8.87 17.34
CA TYR A 442 4.07 8.97 17.97
C TYR A 442 3.45 10.33 17.65
N VAL A 443 2.16 10.35 17.34
CA VAL A 443 1.38 11.60 17.23
C VAL A 443 0.37 11.66 18.37
N ASN A 444 0.41 12.75 19.14
CA ASN A 444 -0.53 13.02 20.21
C ASN A 444 -1.91 13.38 19.65
N LYS A 445 -2.64 12.34 19.24
CA LYS A 445 -4.03 12.38 18.77
C LYS A 445 -4.70 11.06 19.13
N ASN A 446 -5.94 11.13 19.62
CA ASN A 446 -6.70 9.97 20.10
C ASN A 446 -8.09 9.89 19.45
N ASP A 447 -8.72 8.72 19.57
CA ASP A 447 -10.03 8.41 18.99
C ASP A 447 -11.17 9.27 19.57
N ASP A 448 -11.02 9.78 20.80
CA ASP A 448 -11.96 10.69 21.45
C ASP A 448 -11.79 12.17 21.02
N GLY A 449 -10.89 12.41 20.06
CA GLY A 449 -10.58 13.73 19.51
C GLY A 449 -9.51 14.49 20.29
N THR A 450 -9.11 14.04 21.49
CA THR A 450 -8.06 14.69 22.30
C THR A 450 -6.68 14.57 21.65
N GLY A 451 -5.78 15.45 22.07
CA GLY A 451 -4.43 15.57 21.54
C GLY A 451 -4.20 16.89 20.78
N ASP A 452 -2.93 17.25 20.60
CA ASP A 452 -2.47 18.51 20.01
C ASP A 452 -1.62 18.32 18.76
N PHE A 453 -1.60 17.11 18.21
CA PHE A 453 -0.77 16.72 17.07
C PHE A 453 0.75 16.81 17.32
N SER A 454 1.21 16.96 18.56
CA SER A 454 2.66 16.93 18.82
C SER A 454 3.28 15.57 18.47
N ARG A 455 4.51 15.61 17.95
CA ARG A 455 5.29 14.42 17.56
C ARG A 455 6.28 14.02 18.64
N ILE A 456 6.31 12.74 18.99
CA ILE A 456 7.23 12.16 19.99
C ILE A 456 7.99 10.99 19.36
N ARG A 457 9.32 11.00 19.45
CA ARG A 457 10.16 9.88 18.99
C ARG A 457 9.96 8.69 19.93
N LYS A 458 9.56 7.53 19.40
CA LYS A 458 9.48 6.27 20.17
C LYS A 458 10.86 5.64 20.31
N ASP A 459 11.01 4.60 21.13
CA ASP A 459 12.29 3.87 21.20
C ASP A 459 12.67 3.25 19.85
N SER A 460 11.68 2.76 19.10
CA SER A 460 11.85 2.24 17.75
C SER A 460 12.40 3.25 16.73
N PHE A 461 12.21 4.56 16.95
CA PHE A 461 12.83 5.63 16.16
C PHE A 461 14.36 5.54 16.22
N TYR A 462 14.89 5.51 17.44
CA TYR A 462 16.34 5.49 17.67
C TYR A 462 16.95 4.16 17.26
N TRP A 463 16.19 3.08 17.43
CA TRP A 463 16.57 1.77 16.93
C TRP A 463 16.70 1.76 15.41
N TYR A 464 15.67 2.20 14.68
CA TYR A 464 15.69 2.19 13.21
C TYR A 464 16.74 3.14 12.64
N LYS A 465 17.00 4.27 13.31
CA LYS A 465 18.14 5.15 12.99
C LYS A 465 19.48 4.40 13.00
N LYS A 466 19.74 3.56 14.02
CA LYS A 466 20.96 2.73 14.08
C LYS A 466 20.99 1.64 13.01
N VAL A 467 19.84 1.04 12.71
CA VAL A 467 19.71 0.08 11.59
C VAL A 467 20.14 0.74 10.28
N ILE A 468 19.67 1.95 10.00
CA ILE A 468 20.01 2.67 8.77
C ILE A 468 21.49 3.10 8.77
N GLU A 469 22.00 3.68 9.86
CA GLU A 469 23.40 4.11 10.00
C GLU A 469 24.39 2.95 9.81
N SER A 470 24.04 1.76 10.31
CA SER A 470 24.86 0.54 10.16
C SER A 470 24.60 -0.21 8.85
N CYS A 471 23.64 0.25 8.03
CA CYS A 471 23.18 -0.45 6.82
C CYS A 471 22.70 -1.89 7.12
N GLY A 472 21.94 -2.06 8.20
CA GLY A 472 21.35 -3.32 8.64
C GLY A 472 22.32 -4.28 9.34
N GLU A 473 23.50 -3.82 9.76
CA GLU A 473 24.46 -4.62 10.52
C GLU A 473 24.05 -4.75 12.00
N GLU A 474 23.65 -3.64 12.61
CA GLU A 474 23.19 -3.57 13.98
C GLU A 474 21.65 -3.59 14.00
N LEU A 475 21.08 -4.69 14.49
CA LEU A 475 19.64 -4.90 14.69
C LEU A 475 19.30 -5.09 16.17
#